data_AF-R0E6G9-F1
#
_entry.id   AF-R0E6G9-F1
#
_cell.length_a   1.000
_cell.length_b   1.000
_cell.length_c   1.000
_cell.angle_alpha   90.00
_cell.angle_beta   90.00
_cell.angle_gamma   90.00
#
_symmetry.space_group_name_H-M   'P 1'
#
loop_
_entity.id
_entity.type
_entity.pdbx_description
1 polymer ?
#
loop_
_entity_poly.entity_id
_entity_poly.type
_entity_poly.pdbx_seq_one_letter_code
_entity_poly.pdbx_strand_id
1 'polypeptide(L)'
;MANSKVKSAKTIGEENSERLRTWISETALDSIPINQFGYASRQRICALLGITRSTVDSNSTISALFHQLDASVLAHYSDTGRVPATTRPATAAGDYADLEARYIALKKQTAEVEAKLQRLRYLEDTGMLLGD
;
A
#
# COMPACT_ATOMS: atom_id res chain seq x y z
N MET A 1 0.93 15.52 -44.17
CA MET A 1 0.78 14.41 -43.20
C MET A 1 1.86 14.60 -42.14
N ALA A 2 1.48 14.98 -40.92
CA ALA A 2 2.42 15.38 -39.88
C ALA A 2 3.12 14.14 -39.29
N ASN A 3 4.44 14.13 -39.40
CA ASN A 3 5.32 13.08 -38.90
C ASN A 3 5.33 13.16 -37.36
N SER A 4 4.51 12.33 -36.69
CA SER A 4 4.51 12.23 -35.23
C SER A 4 5.84 11.61 -34.79
N LYS A 5 6.81 12.47 -34.44
CA LYS A 5 8.06 12.05 -33.80
C LYS A 5 7.68 11.32 -32.51
N VAL A 6 7.83 10.00 -32.51
CA VAL A 6 7.73 9.17 -31.31
C VAL A 6 8.76 9.70 -30.31
N LYS A 7 8.29 10.34 -29.24
CA LYS A 7 9.16 10.88 -28.19
C LYS A 7 9.86 9.73 -27.47
N SER A 8 11.11 9.93 -27.10
CA SER A 8 11.84 8.95 -26.29
C SER A 8 11.22 8.82 -24.89
N ALA A 9 11.30 7.64 -24.29
CA ALA A 9 10.82 7.41 -22.92
C ALA A 9 11.46 8.38 -21.90
N LYS A 10 12.73 8.75 -22.11
CA LYS A 10 13.44 9.73 -21.30
C LYS A 10 12.78 11.11 -21.37
N THR A 11 12.50 11.61 -22.58
CA THR A 11 11.84 12.91 -22.81
C THR A 11 10.43 12.93 -22.22
N ILE A 12 9.68 11.83 -22.35
CA ILE A 12 8.35 11.70 -21.73
C ILE A 12 8.45 11.78 -20.20
N GLY A 13 9.45 11.09 -19.62
CA GLY A 13 9.73 11.13 -18.19
C GLY A 13 10.06 12.54 -17.68
N GLU A 14 10.93 13.26 -18.40
CA GLU A 14 11.28 14.65 -18.10
C GLU A 14 10.05 15.57 -18.16
N GLU A 15 9.27 15.53 -19.24
CA GLU A 15 8.04 16.32 -19.40
C GLU A 15 6.99 16.03 -18.32
N ASN A 16 6.87 14.77 -17.90
CA ASN A 16 5.97 14.38 -16.82
C ASN A 16 6.47 14.88 -15.45
N SER A 17 7.78 14.84 -15.22
CA SER A 17 8.38 15.35 -13.98
C SER A 17 8.24 16.87 -13.85
N GLU A 18 8.40 17.61 -14.96
CA GLU A 18 8.20 19.05 -15.01
C GLU A 18 6.75 19.40 -14.71
N ARG A 19 5.80 18.72 -15.38
CA ARG A 19 4.36 18.88 -15.12
C ARG A 19 3.99 18.63 -13.66
N LEU A 20 4.52 17.56 -13.05
CA LEU A 20 4.29 17.28 -11.64
C LEU A 20 4.87 18.37 -10.74
N ARG A 21 6.09 18.85 -11.03
CA ARG A 21 6.72 19.92 -10.26
C ARG A 21 5.91 21.22 -10.32
N THR A 22 5.50 21.65 -11.51
CA THR A 22 4.65 22.83 -11.71
C THR A 22 3.35 22.69 -10.93
N TRP A 23 2.67 21.55 -11.07
CA TRP A 23 1.42 21.29 -10.36
C TRP A 23 1.60 21.33 -8.84
N ILE A 24 2.67 20.76 -8.30
CA ILE A 24 2.99 20.82 -6.86
C ILE A 24 3.19 22.26 -6.40
N SER A 25 3.86 23.11 -7.20
CA SER A 25 4.10 24.50 -6.83
C SER A 25 2.87 25.39 -6.90
N GLU A 26 1.92 25.07 -7.78
CA GLU A 26 0.70 25.87 -8.01
C GLU A 26 -0.48 25.41 -7.16
N THR A 27 -0.50 24.14 -6.75
CA THR A 27 -1.62 23.55 -6.01
C THR A 27 -1.49 23.83 -4.52
N ALA A 28 -2.51 24.46 -3.94
CA ALA A 28 -2.59 24.62 -2.49
C ALA A 28 -2.65 23.25 -1.79
N LEU A 29 -1.95 23.10 -0.66
CA LEU A 29 -1.85 21.84 0.09
C LEU A 29 -3.22 21.26 0.49
N ASP A 30 -4.20 22.11 0.78
CA ASP A 30 -5.58 21.71 1.11
C ASP A 30 -6.37 21.12 -0.08
N SER A 31 -5.94 21.41 -1.31
CA SER A 31 -6.56 20.91 -2.54
C SER A 31 -5.90 19.63 -3.05
N ILE A 32 -4.83 19.17 -2.40
CA ILE A 32 -4.14 17.95 -2.80
C ILE A 32 -5.05 16.75 -2.50
N PRO A 33 -5.32 15.87 -3.48
CA PRO A 33 -6.06 14.65 -3.23
C PRO A 33 -5.26 13.76 -2.29
N ILE A 34 -5.79 13.47 -1.10
CA ILE A 34 -5.15 12.56 -0.14
C ILE A 34 -5.72 11.14 -0.26
N ASN A 35 -4.93 10.15 0.17
CA ASN A 35 -5.37 8.77 0.31
C ASN A 35 -5.85 8.47 1.75
N GLN A 36 -6.35 7.25 1.96
CA GLN A 36 -6.81 6.78 3.27
C GLN A 36 -5.72 6.72 4.36
N PHE A 37 -4.45 6.89 4.00
CA PHE A 37 -3.33 6.90 4.93
C PHE A 37 -2.84 8.32 5.26
N GLY A 38 -3.46 9.35 4.67
CA GLY A 38 -3.08 10.75 4.86
C GLY A 38 -1.90 11.22 4.00
N TYR A 39 -1.48 10.42 3.01
CA TYR A 39 -0.47 10.82 2.03
C TYR A 39 -1.11 11.32 0.74
N ALA A 40 -0.31 11.93 -0.14
CA ALA A 40 -0.80 12.35 -1.44
C ALA A 40 -1.24 11.13 -2.27
N SER A 41 -2.44 11.20 -2.85
CA SER A 41 -3.01 10.13 -3.66
C SER A 41 -2.35 10.09 -5.03
N ARG A 42 -1.24 9.36 -5.14
CA ARG A 42 -0.48 9.20 -6.39
C ARG A 42 -1.36 8.80 -7.57
N GLN A 43 -2.32 7.89 -7.36
CA GLN A 43 -3.25 7.45 -8.40
C GLN A 43 -4.11 8.61 -8.93
N ARG A 44 -4.71 9.41 -8.04
CA ARG A 44 -5.57 10.54 -8.43
C ARG A 44 -4.74 11.65 -9.08
N ILE A 45 -3.58 11.97 -8.52
CA ILE A 45 -2.67 12.99 -9.05
C ILE A 45 -2.17 12.60 -10.45
N CYS A 46 -1.76 11.34 -10.65
CA CYS A 46 -1.34 10.86 -11.96
C CYS A 46 -2.49 10.91 -12.98
N ALA A 47 -3.71 10.56 -12.57
CA ALA A 47 -4.88 10.66 -13.44
C ALA A 47 -5.17 12.12 -13.84
N LEU A 48 -5.05 13.08 -12.90
CA LEU A 48 -5.24 14.51 -13.18
C LEU A 48 -4.20 15.06 -14.16
N LEU A 49 -2.95 14.60 -14.05
CA LEU A 49 -1.83 15.08 -14.86
C LEU A 49 -1.63 14.29 -16.17
N GLY A 50 -2.44 13.26 -16.41
CA GLY A 50 -2.31 12.36 -17.56
C GLY A 50 -1.00 11.57 -17.55
N ILE A 51 -0.48 11.23 -16.36
CA ILE A 51 0.75 10.44 -16.19
C ILE A 51 0.36 8.98 -16.01
N THR A 52 0.93 8.09 -16.83
CA THR A 52 0.71 6.64 -16.69
C THR A 52 1.49 6.07 -15.51
N ARG A 53 0.88 5.13 -14.78
CA ARG A 53 1.49 4.48 -13.61
C ARG A 53 2.87 3.88 -13.89
N SER A 54 3.06 3.26 -15.06
CA SER A 54 4.34 2.69 -15.48
C SER A 54 5.48 3.72 -15.50
N THR A 55 5.19 4.98 -15.77
CA THR A 55 6.19 6.06 -15.80
C THR A 55 6.61 6.51 -14.41
N VAL A 56 5.73 6.37 -13.42
CA VAL A 56 6.00 6.71 -12.02
C VAL A 56 7.04 5.76 -11.44
N ASP A 57 6.86 4.46 -11.66
CA ASP A 57 7.75 3.43 -11.12
C ASP A 57 9.12 3.43 -11.84
N SER A 58 9.16 3.82 -13.12
CA SER A 58 10.40 3.84 -13.92
C SER A 58 11.21 5.13 -13.82
N ASN A 59 10.68 6.20 -13.21
CA ASN A 59 11.33 7.51 -13.14
C ASN A 59 11.54 7.94 -11.68
N SER A 60 12.80 7.87 -11.23
CA SER A 60 13.20 8.22 -9.87
C SER A 60 12.91 9.68 -9.50
N THR A 61 12.91 10.60 -10.46
CA THR A 61 12.59 12.02 -10.22
C THR A 61 11.11 12.19 -9.86
N ILE A 62 10.21 11.52 -10.57
CA ILE A 62 8.77 11.54 -10.24
C ILE A 62 8.53 10.93 -8.87
N SER A 63 9.18 9.81 -8.56
CA SER A 63 9.11 9.19 -7.24
C SER A 63 9.58 10.14 -6.12
N ALA A 64 10.72 10.81 -6.31
CA ALA A 64 11.23 11.79 -5.37
C ALA A 64 10.28 12.97 -5.14
N LEU A 65 9.64 13.48 -6.19
CA LEU A 65 8.64 14.54 -6.09
C LEU A 65 7.43 14.11 -5.25
N PHE A 66 6.94 12.87 -5.43
CA PHE A 66 5.87 12.34 -4.59
C PHE A 66 6.30 12.18 -3.13
N HIS A 67 7.52 11.74 -2.86
CA HIS A 67 8.04 11.66 -1.48
C HIS A 67 8.13 13.03 -0.80
N GLN A 68 8.57 14.06 -1.53
CA GLN A 68 8.57 15.44 -1.03
C GLN A 68 7.15 15.93 -0.76
N LEU A 69 6.23 15.66 -1.69
CA LEU A 69 4.82 16.03 -1.54
C LEU A 69 4.19 15.35 -0.33
N ASP A 70 4.45 14.06 -0.13
CA ASP A 70 3.96 13.29 1.02
C ASP A 70 4.46 13.90 2.34
N ALA A 71 5.72 14.33 2.40
CA ALA A 71 6.27 15.00 3.59
C ALA A 71 5.60 16.37 3.85
N SER A 72 5.39 17.19 2.82
CA SER A 72 4.72 18.48 2.95
C SER A 72 3.25 18.35 3.36
N VAL A 73 2.54 17.39 2.77
CA VAL A 73 1.15 17.07 3.12
C VAL A 73 1.07 16.60 4.57
N LEU A 74 1.93 15.65 4.97
CA LEU A 74 1.93 15.13 6.34
C LEU A 74 2.18 16.23 7.38
N ALA A 75 3.15 17.11 7.14
CA ALA A 75 3.47 18.23 8.02
C ALA A 75 2.30 19.23 8.14
N HIS A 76 1.66 19.56 7.01
CA HIS A 76 0.52 20.49 7.00
C HIS A 76 -0.70 19.94 7.76
N TYR A 77 -1.03 18.67 7.55
CA TYR A 77 -2.17 18.04 8.23
C TYR A 77 -1.88 17.69 9.70
N SER A 78 -0.62 17.46 10.09
CA SER A 78 -0.26 17.32 11.50
C SER A 78 -0.41 18.64 12.27
N ASP A 79 0.01 19.76 11.68
CA ASP A 79 -0.02 21.07 12.33
C ASP A 79 -1.44 21.66 12.43
N THR A 80 -2.29 21.39 11.43
CA THR A 80 -3.68 21.86 11.42
C THR A 80 -4.61 21.03 12.33
N GLY A 81 -4.10 19.98 12.97
CA GLY A 81 -4.91 19.03 13.75
C GLY A 81 -5.94 18.26 12.90
N ARG A 82 -5.90 18.45 11.58
CA ARG A 82 -6.82 17.87 10.60
C ARG A 82 -6.25 16.52 10.18
N VAL A 83 -6.11 15.64 11.16
CA VAL A 83 -5.69 14.26 10.94
C VAL A 83 -6.77 13.61 10.07
N PRO A 84 -6.47 13.15 8.84
CA PRO A 84 -7.46 12.44 8.04
C PRO A 84 -7.96 11.25 8.85
N ALA A 85 -9.28 11.05 8.88
CA ALA A 85 -10.05 10.24 9.84
C ALA A 85 -9.63 8.75 10.01
N THR A 86 -8.55 8.33 9.38
CA THR A 86 -8.06 6.96 9.31
C THR A 86 -6.56 6.85 9.57
N THR A 87 -5.89 7.86 10.14
CA THR A 87 -4.58 7.65 10.76
C THR A 87 -4.79 6.80 12.01
N ARG A 88 -4.96 5.49 11.79
CA ARG A 88 -4.93 4.48 12.84
C ARG A 88 -3.60 4.71 13.54
N PRO A 89 -3.59 4.98 14.86
CA PRO A 89 -2.36 5.24 15.58
C PRO A 89 -1.40 4.05 15.34
N ALA A 90 -0.10 4.33 15.39
CA ALA A 90 0.99 3.37 15.18
C ALA A 90 1.01 2.16 16.16
N THR A 91 -0.08 1.94 16.91
CA THR A 91 -0.32 0.74 17.73
C THR A 91 -0.56 -0.52 16.89
N ALA A 92 -0.82 -0.40 15.58
CA ALA A 92 -1.05 -1.55 14.70
C ALA A 92 0.15 -2.52 14.57
N ALA A 93 1.38 -2.06 14.86
CA ALA A 93 2.54 -2.95 14.89
C ALA A 93 2.51 -3.94 16.08
N GLY A 94 1.92 -3.52 17.22
CA GLY A 94 1.65 -4.41 18.35
C GLY A 94 0.53 -5.41 18.06
N ASP A 95 -0.52 -4.95 17.36
CA ASP A 95 -1.65 -5.80 16.97
C ASP A 95 -1.25 -6.90 15.97
N TYR A 96 -0.32 -6.63 15.04
CA TYR A 96 0.10 -7.62 14.04
C TYR A 96 0.88 -8.78 14.68
N ALA A 97 1.78 -8.49 15.62
CA ALA A 97 2.54 -9.52 16.33
C ALA A 97 1.62 -10.39 17.21
N ASP A 98 0.63 -9.79 17.87
CA ASP A 98 -0.38 -10.53 18.65
C ASP A 98 -1.31 -11.35 17.74
N LEU A 99 -1.71 -10.82 16.59
CA LEU A 99 -2.49 -11.53 15.57
C LEU A 99 -1.73 -12.74 14.99
N GLU A 100 -0.45 -12.57 14.66
CA GLU A 100 0.41 -13.64 14.14
C GLU A 100 0.61 -14.74 15.20
N ALA A 101 0.86 -14.35 16.46
CA ALA A 101 0.97 -15.31 17.56
C ALA A 101 -0.33 -16.11 17.76
N ARG A 102 -1.49 -15.45 17.71
CA ARG A 102 -2.80 -16.09 17.77
C ARG A 102 -3.05 -17.02 16.58
N TYR A 103 -2.66 -16.62 15.39
CA TYR A 103 -2.76 -17.45 14.18
C TYR A 103 -1.93 -18.73 14.30
N ILE A 104 -0.66 -18.61 14.73
CA ILE A 104 0.23 -19.76 14.95
C ILE A 104 -0.36 -20.71 16.01
N ALA A 105 -0.86 -20.17 17.12
CA ALA A 105 -1.48 -20.96 18.19
C ALA A 105 -2.74 -21.69 17.69
N LEU A 106 -3.61 -21.01 16.94
CA LEU A 106 -4.84 -21.59 16.42
C LEU A 106 -4.53 -22.71 15.42
N LYS A 107 -3.57 -22.50 14.52
CA LYS A 107 -3.13 -23.50 13.54
C LYS A 107 -2.61 -24.77 14.21
N LYS A 108 -1.87 -24.63 15.31
CA LYS A 108 -1.39 -25.78 16.10
C LYS A 108 -2.57 -26.56 16.72
N GLN A 109 -3.53 -25.85 17.31
CA GLN A 109 -4.73 -26.48 17.86
C GLN A 109 -5.55 -27.22 16.80
N THR A 110 -5.69 -26.64 15.60
CA THR A 110 -6.40 -27.30 14.50
C THR A 110 -5.72 -28.60 14.09
N ALA A 111 -4.39 -28.60 13.95
CA ALA A 111 -3.63 -29.81 13.62
C ALA A 111 -3.76 -30.91 14.70
N GLU A 112 -3.75 -30.54 15.98
CA GLU A 112 -3.95 -31.49 17.08
C GLU A 112 -5.36 -32.09 17.09
N VAL A 113 -6.39 -31.28 16.80
CA VAL A 113 -7.77 -31.73 16.71
C VAL A 113 -7.98 -32.62 15.49
N GLU A 114 -7.40 -32.28 14.35
CA GLU A 114 -7.45 -33.09 13.13
C GLU A 114 -6.78 -34.45 13.33
N ALA A 115 -5.61 -34.50 13.97
CA ALA A 115 -4.93 -35.75 14.31
C ALA A 115 -5.79 -36.64 15.23
N LYS A 116 -6.44 -36.05 16.24
CA LYS A 116 -7.37 -36.77 17.12
C LYS A 116 -8.58 -37.30 16.36
N LEU A 117 -9.18 -36.48 15.49
CA LEU A 117 -10.30 -36.90 14.64
C LEU A 117 -9.90 -38.06 13.72
N GLN A 118 -8.71 -38.02 13.15
CA GLN A 118 -8.20 -39.10 12.32
C GLN A 118 -8.03 -40.40 13.10
N ARG A 119 -7.48 -40.33 14.32
CA ARG A 119 -7.34 -41.49 15.22
C ARG A 119 -8.69 -42.07 15.59
N LEU A 120 -9.68 -41.22 15.91
CA LEU A 120 -11.03 -41.66 16.25
C LEU A 120 -11.75 -42.29 15.06
N ARG A 121 -11.63 -41.71 13.86
CA ARG A 121 -12.18 -42.31 12.62
C ARG A 121 -11.55 -43.66 12.33
N TYR A 122 -10.23 -43.77 12.45
CA TYR A 122 -9.55 -45.04 12.26
C TYR A 122 -9.96 -46.10 13.29
N LEU A 123 -10.20 -45.69 14.54
CA LEU A 123 -10.75 -46.58 15.57
C LEU A 123 -12.17 -47.04 15.23
N GLU A 124 -13.04 -46.15 14.74
CA GLU A 124 -14.38 -46.52 14.24
C GLU A 124 -14.29 -47.50 13.07
N ASP A 125 -13.37 -47.28 12.14
CA ASP A 125 -13.25 -48.08 10.91
C ASP A 125 -12.57 -49.43 11.13
N THR A 126 -11.61 -49.53 12.06
CA THR A 126 -10.74 -50.72 12.20
C THR A 126 -10.76 -51.39 13.58
N GLY A 127 -11.31 -50.73 14.59
CA GLY A 127 -11.26 -51.20 15.99
C GLY A 127 -9.86 -51.12 16.64
N MET A 128 -8.87 -50.52 15.97
CA MET A 128 -7.50 -50.36 16.47
C MET A 128 -7.10 -48.88 16.51
N LEU A 129 -6.18 -48.50 17.41
CA LEU A 129 -5.63 -47.13 17.49
C LEU A 129 -4.44 -46.98 16.54
N LEU A 130 -4.37 -45.84 15.84
CA LEU A 130 -3.22 -45.43 15.02
C LEU A 130 -2.06 -45.02 15.96
N GLY A 131 -0.95 -45.76 15.92
CA GLY A 131 0.22 -45.57 16.78
C GLY A 131 0.91 -44.21 16.58
N ASP A 132 1.59 -43.75 17.63
CA ASP A 132 2.22 -42.42 17.74
C ASP A 132 3.35 -42.15 16.74
#